data_AF-A0A7G9LZ71-F1
#
_entry.id   AF-A0A7G9LZ71-F1
#
_cell.length_a   1.000
_cell.length_b   1.000
_cell.length_c   1.000
_cell.angle_alpha   90.00
_cell.angle_beta   90.00
_cell.angle_gamma   90.00
#
_symmetry.space_group_name_H-M   'P 1'
#
loop_
_entity.id
_entity.type
_entity.pdbx_description
1 polymer ?
#
loop_
_entity_poly.entity_id
_entity_poly.type
_entity_poly.pdbx_seq_one_letter_code
_entity_poly.pdbx_strand_id
1 'polypeptide(L)'
;MNNSNQDTSIEKTKMTMKKKKKNPYYLVFNISFWLITIALVLISSTIIPWDKVVPGSEYNFPLWLRITLSALYPIIILGLASLFLFYKQISIYYFTMYIFLVGLGATLMWLPQYIDNEVKWLLFPGDVAVVFGIYATMYFIATFTLTNVRVQTIRNYFLNKKIQKNHLTQNNEAIQNIPEDDQIL
;
A
#
# COMPACT_ATOMS: atom_id res chain seq x y z
N MET A 1 59.65 -46.84 -2.43
CA MET A 1 58.58 -46.19 -3.23
C MET A 1 57.59 -45.60 -2.25
N ASN A 2 57.58 -44.27 -2.16
CA ASN A 2 56.77 -43.50 -1.21
C ASN A 2 55.39 -43.23 -1.81
N ASN A 3 54.32 -43.66 -1.14
CA ASN A 3 52.97 -43.17 -1.40
C ASN A 3 52.63 -42.11 -0.34
N SER A 4 52.72 -40.84 -0.73
CA SER A 4 52.22 -39.72 0.07
C SER A 4 50.71 -39.56 -0.14
N ASN A 5 49.93 -39.87 0.89
CA ASN A 5 48.51 -39.51 0.96
C ASN A 5 48.38 -37.99 1.07
N GLN A 6 47.74 -37.37 0.08
CA GLN A 6 47.29 -35.99 0.16
C GLN A 6 45.95 -35.94 0.90
N ASP A 7 45.97 -35.44 2.13
CA ASP A 7 44.78 -35.01 2.86
C ASP A 7 44.22 -33.73 2.22
N THR A 8 43.15 -33.87 1.43
CA THR A 8 42.33 -32.74 1.00
C THR A 8 41.41 -32.32 2.15
N SER A 9 41.86 -31.38 2.96
CA SER A 9 41.03 -30.71 3.97
C SER A 9 40.01 -29.80 3.28
N ILE A 10 38.77 -30.27 3.19
CA ILE A 10 37.62 -29.49 2.73
C ILE A 10 37.33 -28.43 3.80
N GLU A 11 37.82 -27.22 3.57
CA GLU A 11 37.55 -26.04 4.38
C GLU A 11 36.06 -25.68 4.26
N LYS A 12 35.25 -26.12 5.23
CA LYS A 12 33.84 -25.77 5.35
C LYS A 12 33.70 -24.28 5.69
N THR A 13 33.60 -23.43 4.68
CA THR A 13 33.27 -22.01 4.83
C THR A 13 31.89 -21.89 5.50
N LYS A 14 31.86 -21.64 6.81
CA LYS A 14 30.64 -21.28 7.55
C LYS A 14 30.11 -19.95 7.02
N MET A 15 29.25 -20.00 6.00
CA MET A 15 28.44 -18.85 5.59
C MET A 15 27.50 -18.49 6.75
N THR A 16 27.89 -17.50 7.55
CA THR A 16 27.03 -16.90 8.56
C THR A 16 25.94 -16.10 7.85
N MET A 17 24.74 -16.68 7.76
CA MET A 17 23.57 -15.97 7.23
C MET A 17 23.28 -14.73 8.08
N LYS A 18 23.62 -13.54 7.57
CA LYS A 18 23.21 -12.27 8.16
C LYS A 18 21.67 -12.21 8.16
N LYS A 19 21.06 -12.34 9.33
CA LYS A 19 19.61 -12.22 9.50
C LYS A 19 19.15 -10.83 9.03
N LYS A 20 18.28 -10.80 8.01
CA LYS A 20 17.69 -9.56 7.48
C LYS A 20 16.84 -8.91 8.59
N LYS A 21 17.24 -7.72 9.05
CA LYS A 21 16.51 -6.95 10.07
C LYS A 21 15.10 -6.65 9.55
N LYS A 22 14.07 -7.11 10.26
CA LYS A 22 12.66 -6.86 9.89
C LYS A 22 12.36 -5.37 10.08
N ASN A 23 11.67 -4.75 9.13
CA ASN A 23 11.25 -3.35 9.22
C ASN A 23 9.99 -3.25 10.11
N PRO A 24 10.06 -2.62 11.31
CA PRO A 24 8.92 -2.57 12.23
C PRO A 24 7.74 -1.78 11.65
N TYR A 25 7.99 -0.75 10.84
CA TYR A 25 6.92 0.06 10.23
C TYR A 25 6.04 -0.76 9.29
N TYR A 26 6.64 -1.68 8.54
CA TYR A 26 5.90 -2.59 7.66
C TYR A 26 5.06 -3.60 8.45
N LEU A 27 5.55 -4.04 9.61
CA LEU A 27 4.79 -4.95 10.48
C LEU A 27 3.58 -4.24 11.09
N VAL A 28 3.75 -3.03 11.62
CA VAL A 28 2.65 -2.21 12.13
C VAL A 28 1.63 -1.95 11.04
N PHE A 29 2.08 -1.53 9.84
CA PHE A 29 1.19 -1.33 8.70
C PHE A 29 0.35 -2.56 8.35
N ASN A 30 0.96 -3.75 8.32
CA ASN A 30 0.22 -4.99 8.03
C ASN A 30 -0.85 -5.31 9.08
N ILE A 31 -0.49 -5.18 10.37
CA ILE A 31 -1.44 -5.45 11.45
C ILE A 31 -2.59 -4.44 11.39
N SER A 32 -2.29 -3.15 11.24
CA SER A 32 -3.29 -2.10 11.09
C SER A 32 -4.16 -2.33 9.85
N PHE A 33 -3.58 -2.74 8.72
CA PHE A 33 -4.31 -3.06 7.50
C PHE A 33 -5.38 -4.12 7.75
N TRP A 34 -5.01 -5.25 8.36
CA TRP A 34 -5.97 -6.33 8.62
C TRP A 34 -7.04 -5.92 9.62
N LEU A 35 -6.65 -5.26 10.72
CA LEU A 35 -7.60 -4.78 11.73
C LEU A 35 -8.61 -3.80 11.13
N ILE A 36 -8.15 -2.81 10.36
CA ILE A 36 -9.01 -1.81 9.72
C ILE A 36 -9.92 -2.48 8.69
N THR A 37 -9.38 -3.38 7.87
CA THR A 37 -10.17 -4.06 6.83
C THR A 37 -11.29 -4.88 7.45
N ILE A 38 -10.98 -5.70 8.46
CA ILE A 38 -11.98 -6.51 9.17
C ILE A 38 -13.01 -5.62 9.87
N ALA A 39 -12.55 -4.59 10.59
CA ALA A 39 -13.45 -3.67 11.29
C ALA A 39 -14.42 -2.98 10.33
N LEU A 40 -13.94 -2.46 9.20
CA LEU A 40 -14.79 -1.77 8.23
C LEU A 40 -15.78 -2.72 7.55
N VAL A 41 -15.36 -3.94 7.24
CA VAL A 41 -16.27 -4.96 6.67
C VAL A 41 -17.37 -5.29 7.68
N LEU A 42 -17.04 -5.48 8.97
CA LEU A 42 -18.03 -5.73 10.02
C LEU A 42 -18.97 -4.54 10.21
N ILE A 43 -18.42 -3.33 10.28
CA ILE A 43 -19.18 -2.09 10.46
C ILE A 43 -20.13 -1.83 9.26
N SER A 44 -19.74 -2.22 8.04
CA SER A 44 -20.59 -2.07 6.86
C SER A 44 -21.93 -2.83 6.95
N SER A 45 -22.08 -3.73 7.93
CA SER A 45 -23.29 -4.52 8.20
C SER A 45 -23.71 -5.46 7.07
N THR A 46 -22.92 -5.58 6.01
CA THR A 46 -23.24 -6.38 4.82
C THR A 46 -23.19 -7.88 5.08
N ILE A 47 -22.21 -8.33 5.87
CA ILE A 47 -22.02 -9.76 6.19
C ILE A 47 -22.76 -10.13 7.48
N ILE A 48 -22.57 -9.33 8.53
CA ILE A 48 -23.17 -9.55 9.84
C ILE A 48 -23.90 -8.26 10.21
N PRO A 49 -25.23 -8.30 10.42
CA PRO A 49 -25.98 -7.17 10.95
C PRO A 49 -25.32 -6.63 12.23
N TRP A 50 -25.17 -5.31 12.34
CA TRP A 50 -24.40 -4.70 13.44
C TRP A 50 -25.03 -4.93 14.82
N ASP A 51 -26.36 -5.03 14.88
CA ASP A 51 -27.12 -5.43 16.07
C ASP A 51 -26.71 -6.81 16.62
N LYS A 52 -26.22 -7.71 15.75
CA LYS A 52 -25.65 -9.01 16.18
C LYS A 52 -24.21 -8.89 16.67
N VAL A 53 -23.48 -7.86 16.24
CA VAL A 53 -22.11 -7.59 16.69
C VAL A 53 -22.11 -6.84 18.02
N VAL A 54 -22.98 -5.84 18.16
CA VAL A 54 -23.20 -5.06 19.38
C VAL A 54 -24.69 -5.12 19.74
N PRO A 55 -25.09 -6.08 20.60
CA PRO A 55 -26.47 -6.27 21.02
C PRO A 55 -27.06 -5.01 21.64
N GLY A 56 -28.28 -4.64 21.23
CA GLY A 56 -28.97 -3.43 21.71
C GLY A 56 -28.56 -2.14 20.99
N SER A 57 -27.70 -2.21 19.97
CA SER A 57 -27.48 -1.07 19.09
C SER A 57 -28.57 -1.01 18.01
N GLU A 58 -29.34 0.07 18.00
CA GLU A 58 -30.28 0.39 16.89
C GLU A 58 -29.55 0.99 15.68
N TYR A 59 -28.25 0.76 15.59
CA TYR A 59 -27.38 1.51 14.73
C TYR A 59 -27.36 0.92 13.32
N ASN A 60 -27.96 1.65 12.39
CA ASN A 60 -27.94 1.32 10.97
C ASN A 60 -27.20 2.41 10.19
N PHE A 61 -26.09 2.05 9.56
CA PHE A 61 -25.33 2.99 8.73
C PHE A 61 -26.20 3.49 7.57
N PRO A 62 -26.39 4.81 7.40
CA PRO A 62 -27.13 5.33 6.25
C PRO A 62 -26.38 5.01 4.95
N LEU A 63 -27.15 4.81 3.87
CA LEU A 63 -26.64 4.33 2.58
C LEU A 63 -25.43 5.15 2.07
N TRP A 64 -25.54 6.47 2.08
CA TRP A 64 -24.48 7.37 1.60
C TRP A 64 -23.17 7.19 2.36
N LEU A 65 -23.24 6.91 3.67
CA LEU A 65 -22.07 6.76 4.52
C LEU A 65 -21.38 5.41 4.25
N ARG A 66 -22.15 4.35 3.98
CA ARG A 66 -21.57 3.06 3.53
C ARG A 66 -20.83 3.20 2.21
N ILE A 67 -21.45 3.85 1.23
CA ILE A 67 -20.82 4.11 -0.08
C ILE A 67 -19.54 4.93 0.12
N THR A 68 -19.62 6.03 0.87
CA THR A 68 -18.47 6.90 1.14
C THR A 68 -17.33 6.14 1.83
N LEU A 69 -17.64 5.32 2.85
CA LEU A 69 -16.65 4.52 3.56
C LEU A 69 -15.98 3.48 2.64
N SER A 70 -16.78 2.81 1.82
CA SER A 70 -16.30 1.81 0.86
C SER A 70 -15.41 2.40 -0.24
N ALA A 71 -15.59 3.69 -0.57
CA ALA A 71 -14.77 4.41 -1.54
C ALA A 71 -13.52 5.03 -0.89
N LEU A 72 -13.62 5.57 0.33
CA LEU A 72 -12.49 6.17 1.03
C LEU A 72 -11.46 5.14 1.51
N TYR A 73 -11.91 3.98 1.99
CA TYR A 73 -11.02 2.93 2.51
C TYR A 73 -9.94 2.53 1.49
N PRO A 74 -10.29 2.19 0.23
CA PRO A 74 -9.31 1.83 -0.79
C PRO A 74 -8.37 2.97 -1.13
N ILE A 75 -8.86 4.21 -1.23
CA ILE A 75 -8.04 5.40 -1.52
C ILE A 75 -6.96 5.58 -0.45
N ILE A 76 -7.33 5.50 0.82
CA ILE A 76 -6.40 5.70 1.94
C ILE A 76 -5.37 4.56 1.99
N ILE A 77 -5.81 3.30 1.94
CA ILE A 77 -4.90 2.16 2.06
C ILE A 77 -3.96 2.06 0.84
N LEU A 78 -4.47 2.24 -0.38
CA LEU A 78 -3.63 2.19 -1.58
C LEU A 78 -2.71 3.42 -1.68
N GLY A 79 -3.14 4.58 -1.20
CA GLY A 79 -2.29 5.76 -1.07
C GLY A 79 -1.10 5.49 -0.12
N LEU A 80 -1.38 4.93 1.06
CA LEU A 80 -0.33 4.51 1.99
C LEU A 80 0.57 3.44 1.38
N ALA A 81 0.02 2.37 0.82
CA ALA A 81 0.81 1.30 0.19
C ALA A 81 1.70 1.86 -0.95
N SER A 82 1.20 2.82 -1.73
CA SER A 82 1.97 3.49 -2.79
C SER A 82 3.15 4.29 -2.21
N LEU A 83 2.95 4.96 -1.08
CA LEU A 83 4.00 5.67 -0.36
C LEU A 83 5.08 4.68 0.14
N PHE A 84 4.67 3.56 0.74
CA PHE A 84 5.60 2.50 1.15
C PHE A 84 6.37 1.90 -0.04
N LEU A 85 5.73 1.75 -1.21
CA LEU A 85 6.38 1.29 -2.44
C LEU A 85 7.44 2.30 -2.89
N PHE A 86 7.11 3.59 -2.89
CA PHE A 86 8.02 4.67 -3.28
C PHE A 86 9.28 4.72 -2.39
N TYR A 87 9.10 4.51 -1.08
CA TYR A 87 10.20 4.43 -0.11
C TYR A 87 10.95 3.08 -0.08
N LYS A 88 10.68 2.16 -1.02
CA LYS A 88 11.27 0.80 -1.07
C LYS A 88 11.04 -0.01 0.22
N GLN A 89 9.99 0.31 0.97
CA GLN A 89 9.65 -0.44 2.17
C GLN A 89 8.86 -1.72 1.84
N ILE A 90 8.18 -1.75 0.70
CA ILE A 90 7.50 -2.92 0.14
C ILE A 90 7.96 -3.18 -1.29
N SER A 91 7.89 -4.44 -1.73
CA SER A 91 8.11 -4.80 -3.12
C SER A 91 6.85 -4.57 -3.96
N ILE A 92 7.01 -4.48 -5.28
CA ILE A 92 5.90 -4.38 -6.22
C ILE A 92 4.92 -5.55 -6.04
N TYR A 93 5.43 -6.76 -5.82
CA TYR A 93 4.60 -7.94 -5.56
C TYR A 93 3.65 -7.76 -4.38
N TYR A 94 4.16 -7.24 -3.25
CA TYR A 94 3.30 -6.98 -2.09
C TYR A 94 2.32 -5.84 -2.35
N PHE A 95 2.74 -4.80 -3.08
CA PHE A 95 1.86 -3.71 -3.49
C PHE A 95 0.69 -4.20 -4.36
N THR A 96 0.95 -5.04 -5.38
CA THR A 96 -0.09 -5.64 -6.20
C THR A 96 -1.02 -6.53 -5.38
N MET A 97 -0.48 -7.28 -4.40
CA MET A 97 -1.31 -8.04 -3.46
C MET A 97 -2.21 -7.14 -2.61
N TYR A 98 -1.75 -5.96 -2.17
CA TYR A 98 -2.62 -5.02 -1.47
C TYR A 98 -3.75 -4.49 -2.36
N ILE A 99 -3.50 -4.21 -3.65
CA ILE A 99 -4.58 -3.82 -4.58
C ILE A 99 -5.66 -4.91 -4.62
N PHE A 100 -5.25 -6.17 -4.75
CA PHE A 100 -6.17 -7.28 -4.77
C PHE A 100 -6.95 -7.44 -3.45
N LEU A 101 -6.25 -7.44 -2.30
CA LEU A 101 -6.88 -7.62 -0.99
C LEU A 101 -7.81 -6.47 -0.61
N VAL A 102 -7.41 -5.23 -0.89
CA VAL A 102 -8.28 -4.06 -0.73
C VAL A 102 -9.50 -4.17 -1.64
N GLY A 103 -9.31 -4.64 -2.88
CA GLY A 103 -10.40 -4.90 -3.81
C GLY A 103 -11.39 -5.94 -3.29
N LEU A 104 -10.91 -7.03 -2.71
CA LEU A 104 -11.76 -8.02 -2.05
C LEU A 104 -12.51 -7.40 -0.86
N GLY A 105 -11.82 -6.66 0.02
CA GLY A 105 -12.44 -5.98 1.15
C GLY A 105 -13.52 -4.99 0.73
N ALA A 106 -13.25 -4.17 -0.29
CA ALA A 106 -14.22 -3.25 -0.87
C ALA A 106 -15.41 -4.00 -1.48
N THR A 107 -15.17 -5.07 -2.23
CA THR A 107 -16.24 -5.90 -2.82
C THR A 107 -17.16 -6.47 -1.74
N LEU A 108 -16.60 -6.94 -0.61
CA LEU A 108 -17.39 -7.44 0.52
C LEU A 108 -18.30 -6.36 1.12
N MET A 109 -17.85 -5.10 1.19
CA MET A 109 -18.68 -3.99 1.67
C MET A 109 -19.83 -3.61 0.74
N TRP A 110 -19.87 -4.15 -0.48
CA TRP A 110 -20.94 -3.94 -1.46
C TRP A 110 -21.89 -5.12 -1.57
N LEU A 111 -21.65 -6.22 -0.85
CA LEU A 111 -22.54 -7.38 -0.89
C LEU A 111 -23.98 -7.00 -0.56
N PRO A 112 -24.97 -7.54 -1.29
CA PRO A 112 -26.36 -7.26 -1.00
C PRO A 112 -26.73 -7.82 0.37
N GLN A 113 -27.63 -7.13 1.05
CA GLN A 113 -28.16 -7.56 2.33
C GLN A 113 -29.43 -8.36 2.14
N TYR A 114 -29.63 -9.38 2.98
CA TYR A 114 -30.88 -10.11 3.06
C TYR A 114 -31.73 -9.51 4.20
N ILE A 115 -32.76 -8.75 3.83
CA ILE A 115 -33.63 -8.04 4.78
C ILE A 115 -35.08 -8.39 4.42
N ASP A 116 -35.84 -8.86 5.40
CA ASP A 116 -37.27 -9.21 5.24
C ASP A 116 -37.57 -10.17 4.09
N ASN A 117 -36.71 -11.18 3.89
CA ASN A 117 -36.74 -12.13 2.77
C ASN A 117 -36.48 -11.54 1.36
N GLU A 118 -35.99 -10.31 1.29
CA GLU A 118 -35.61 -9.68 0.04
C GLU A 118 -34.09 -9.42 -0.03
N VAL A 119 -33.54 -9.56 -1.23
CA VAL A 119 -32.15 -9.21 -1.53
C VAL A 119 -32.09 -7.71 -1.85
N LYS A 120 -31.54 -6.92 -0.93
CA LYS A 120 -31.35 -5.48 -1.10
C LYS A 120 -29.92 -5.18 -1.54
N TRP A 121 -29.78 -4.78 -2.80
CA TRP A 121 -28.53 -4.26 -3.36
C TRP A 121 -28.24 -2.86 -2.81
N LEU A 122 -26.98 -2.44 -2.85
CA LEU A 122 -26.59 -1.15 -2.27
C LEU A 122 -27.04 0.00 -3.17
N LEU A 123 -26.75 -0.07 -4.48
CA LEU A 123 -27.15 0.95 -5.46
C LEU A 123 -28.02 0.38 -6.58
N PHE A 124 -27.57 -0.71 -7.19
CA PHE A 124 -28.29 -1.39 -8.28
C PHE A 124 -27.93 -2.88 -8.30
N PRO A 125 -28.79 -3.74 -8.87
CA PRO A 125 -28.51 -5.18 -8.98
C PRO A 125 -27.18 -5.45 -9.70
N GLY A 126 -26.26 -6.13 -9.02
CA GLY A 126 -24.95 -6.48 -9.56
C GLY A 126 -23.83 -5.44 -9.35
N ASP A 127 -24.04 -4.42 -8.54
CA ASP A 127 -23.00 -3.45 -8.16
C ASP A 127 -21.72 -4.10 -7.60
N VAL A 128 -21.84 -5.20 -6.85
CA VAL A 128 -20.73 -6.06 -6.40
C VAL A 128 -19.79 -6.46 -7.55
N ALA A 129 -20.36 -6.90 -8.68
CA ALA A 129 -19.58 -7.36 -9.82
C ALA A 129 -18.83 -6.20 -10.48
N VAL A 130 -19.44 -5.01 -10.52
CA VAL A 130 -18.81 -3.78 -11.01
C VAL A 130 -17.62 -3.41 -10.14
N VAL A 131 -17.81 -3.39 -8.81
CA VAL A 131 -16.74 -3.07 -7.84
C VAL A 131 -15.60 -4.09 -7.96
N PHE A 132 -15.91 -5.38 -7.97
CA PHE A 132 -14.91 -6.43 -8.17
C PHE A 132 -14.16 -6.25 -9.50
N GLY A 133 -14.86 -5.98 -10.59
CA GLY A 133 -14.28 -5.78 -11.92
C GLY A 133 -13.31 -4.61 -11.97
N ILE A 134 -13.63 -3.48 -11.32
CA ILE A 134 -12.74 -2.32 -11.21
C ILE A 134 -11.42 -2.72 -10.52
N TYR A 135 -11.50 -3.35 -9.35
CA TYR A 135 -10.29 -3.69 -8.59
C TYR A 135 -9.50 -4.84 -9.21
N ALA A 136 -10.16 -5.82 -9.83
CA ALA A 136 -9.50 -6.86 -10.60
C ALA A 136 -8.73 -6.25 -11.79
N THR A 137 -9.34 -5.31 -12.51
CA THR A 137 -8.68 -4.58 -13.59
C THR A 137 -7.47 -3.79 -13.08
N MET A 138 -7.61 -3.06 -11.97
CA MET A 138 -6.50 -2.36 -11.33
C MET A 138 -5.36 -3.32 -10.95
N TYR A 139 -5.68 -4.48 -10.39
CA TYR A 139 -4.69 -5.51 -10.04
C TYR A 139 -3.91 -6.00 -11.27
N PHE A 140 -4.60 -6.32 -12.37
CA PHE A 140 -3.95 -6.75 -13.61
C PHE A 140 -3.10 -5.62 -14.21
N ILE A 141 -3.63 -4.41 -14.31
CA ILE A 141 -2.88 -3.23 -14.79
C ILE A 141 -1.61 -3.05 -13.95
N ALA A 142 -1.71 -3.09 -12.62
CA ALA A 142 -0.56 -2.93 -11.74
C ALA A 142 0.47 -4.06 -11.94
N THR A 143 0.01 -5.31 -12.05
CA THR A 143 0.87 -6.47 -12.29
C THR A 143 1.64 -6.38 -13.60
N PHE A 144 0.99 -5.93 -14.69
CA PHE A 144 1.64 -5.83 -16.00
C PHE A 144 2.45 -4.54 -16.18
N THR A 145 2.06 -3.44 -15.53
CA THR A 145 2.65 -2.12 -15.78
C THR A 145 3.78 -1.78 -14.82
N LEU A 146 3.69 -2.22 -13.56
CA LEU A 146 4.67 -1.87 -12.53
C LEU A 146 5.88 -2.79 -12.62
N THR A 147 7.00 -2.21 -13.04
CA THR A 147 8.31 -2.87 -12.99
C THR A 147 9.26 -2.10 -12.10
N ASN A 148 10.23 -2.80 -11.50
CA ASN A 148 11.23 -2.16 -10.63
C ASN A 148 11.97 -1.03 -11.34
N VAL A 149 12.23 -1.18 -12.65
CA VAL A 149 12.86 -0.16 -13.49
C VAL A 149 11.99 1.10 -13.54
N ARG A 150 10.70 0.98 -13.90
CA ARG A 150 9.79 2.13 -14.00
C ARG A 150 9.61 2.86 -12.68
N VAL A 151 9.44 2.13 -11.58
CA VAL A 151 9.31 2.72 -10.23
C VAL A 151 10.59 3.47 -9.84
N GLN A 152 11.77 2.92 -10.16
CA GLN A 152 13.04 3.60 -9.91
C GLN A 152 13.20 4.85 -10.78
N THR A 153 12.82 4.81 -12.06
CA THR A 153 12.85 5.99 -12.95
C THR A 153 12.00 7.13 -12.41
N ILE A 154 10.76 6.84 -12.01
CA ILE A 154 9.85 7.85 -11.43
C ILE A 154 10.44 8.43 -10.14
N ARG A 155 10.97 7.58 -9.26
CA ARG A 155 11.61 8.01 -8.01
C ARG A 155 12.81 8.92 -8.28
N ASN A 156 13.68 8.56 -9.22
CA ASN A 156 14.87 9.34 -9.57
C ASN A 156 14.48 10.69 -10.15
N TYR A 157 13.42 10.76 -10.97
CA TYR A 157 12.89 12.03 -11.48
C TYR A 157 12.50 12.99 -10.34
N PHE A 158 11.77 12.50 -9.34
CA PHE A 158 11.37 13.34 -8.19
C PHE A 158 12.54 13.73 -7.28
N LEU A 159 13.48 12.82 -7.03
CA LEU A 159 14.66 13.10 -6.21
C LEU A 159 15.60 14.12 -6.88
N ASN A 160 15.85 13.97 -8.19
CA ASN A 160 16.71 14.89 -8.93
C ASN A 160 16.09 16.29 -9.03
N LYS A 161 14.76 16.39 -9.18
CA LYS A 161 14.05 17.68 -9.14
C LYS A 161 14.18 18.37 -7.78
N LYS A 162 14.17 17.61 -6.68
CA LYS A 162 14.41 18.15 -5.33
C LYS A 162 15.84 18.68 -5.17
N ILE A 163 16.84 17.94 -5.66
CA ILE A 163 18.25 18.34 -5.61
C ILE A 163 18.48 19.63 -6.42
N GLN A 164 17.95 19.72 -7.65
CA GLN A 164 18.06 20.92 -8.47
C GLN A 164 17.43 22.16 -7.82
N LYS A 165 16.25 22.01 -7.19
CA LYS A 165 15.60 23.11 -6.47
C LYS A 165 16.47 23.62 -5.32
N ASN A 166 17.07 22.72 -4.55
CA ASN A 166 17.94 23.09 -3.43
C ASN A 166 19.19 23.84 -3.88
N HIS A 167 19.82 23.43 -5.00
CA HIS A 167 20.98 24.15 -5.55
C HIS A 167 20.61 25.56 -6.04
N LEU A 168 19.45 25.75 -6.65
CA LEU A 168 18.96 27.08 -7.05
C LEU A 168 18.71 27.98 -5.84
N THR A 169 18.14 27.45 -4.75
CA THR A 169 17.91 28.22 -3.52
C THR A 169 19.22 28.64 -2.86
N GLN A 170 20.19 27.73 -2.75
CA GLN A 170 21.51 28.07 -2.18
C GLN A 170 22.27 29.11 -3.01
N ASN A 171 22.21 29.02 -4.34
CA ASN A 171 22.86 30.01 -5.20
C ASN A 171 22.21 31.39 -5.07
N ASN A 172 20.88 31.46 -4.94
CA ASN A 172 20.17 32.74 -4.76
C ASN A 172 20.47 33.37 -3.39
N GLU A 173 20.57 32.57 -2.32
CA GLU A 173 20.98 33.06 -0.99
C GLU A 173 22.45 33.51 -0.98
N ALA A 174 23.33 32.85 -1.74
CA ALA A 174 24.72 33.28 -1.89
C ALA A 174 24.84 34.61 -2.65
N ILE A 175 24.03 34.83 -3.70
CA ILE A 175 24.01 36.08 -4.47
C ILE A 175 23.43 37.24 -3.66
N GLN A 176 22.45 37.01 -2.78
CA GLN A 176 21.89 38.04 -1.91
C GLN A 176 22.80 38.45 -0.74
N ASN A 177 23.83 37.66 -0.44
CA ASN A 177 24.79 37.95 0.63
C ASN A 177 26.13 38.51 0.11
N ILE A 178 26.22 38.92 -1.16
CA ILE A 178 27.39 39.63 -1.69
C ILE A 178 27.37 41.06 -1.10
N PRO A 179 28.39 41.49 -0.33
CA PRO A 179 28.47 42.84 0.20
C PRO A 179 28.41 43.88 -0.94
N GLU A 180 27.63 44.95 -0.77
CA GLU A 180 27.49 46.03 -1.77
C GLU A 180 28.83 46.68 -2.15
N ASP A 181 29.85 46.56 -1.29
CA ASP A 181 31.18 47.14 -1.49
C ASP A 181 31.96 46.52 -2.67
N ASP A 182 31.56 45.34 -3.16
CA ASP A 182 32.21 44.64 -4.27
C ASP A 182 31.54 44.89 -5.65
N GLN A 183 30.48 45.71 -5.73
CA GLN A 183 29.72 45.94 -6.98
C GLN A 183 30.15 47.18 -7.80
N ILE A 184 31.22 47.88 -7.42
CA ILE A 184 31.72 49.05 -8.15
C ILE A 184 33.14 48.77 -8.67
N LEU A 185 33.23 48.29 -9.91
CA LEU A 185 34.40 48.38 -10.78
C LEU A 185 33.97 48.31 -12.26
#